data_AF-A0A1E1W7F3-F1
#
_entry.id   AF-A0A1E1W7F3-F1
#
_cell.length_a   1.000
_cell.length_b   1.000
_cell.length_c   1.000
_cell.angle_alpha   90.00
_cell.angle_beta   90.00
_cell.angle_gamma   90.00
#
_symmetry.space_group_name_H-M   'P 1'
#
loop_
_entity.id
_entity.type
_entity.pdbx_description
1 polymer ?
#
loop_
_entity_poly.entity_id
_entity_poly.type
_entity_poly.pdbx_seq_one_letter_code
_entity_poly.pdbx_strand_id
1 'polypeptide(L)'
;PHMMQDITSGSVADSTSPPPGNNEAMFGSSIASMFMDKKAANSIRAQIEIIPCKVCGDKSSGVHYGVITCEGCKGFFRRSQSTVVNYQCPRNKACVVDRVNRNRCQYCRLQKCLKLGMSRDAVKFGRMSKKQREKV
;
A
#
# COMPACT_ATOMS: atom_id res chain seq x y z
N PRO A 1 19.74 -27.70 -44.82
CA PRO A 1 18.74 -28.41 -45.65
C PRO A 1 18.19 -29.63 -44.87
N HIS A 2 17.21 -29.43 -43.99
CA HIS A 2 15.79 -29.77 -44.24
C HIS A 2 15.62 -31.23 -44.71
N MET A 3 14.95 -32.10 -43.94
CA MET A 3 13.61 -32.69 -44.26
C MET A 3 13.06 -33.54 -43.08
N MET A 4 11.87 -33.14 -42.58
CA MET A 4 10.64 -33.87 -42.17
C MET A 4 10.73 -35.26 -41.49
N GLN A 5 10.23 -35.47 -40.24
CA GLN A 5 8.84 -35.56 -39.69
C GLN A 5 8.25 -36.98 -39.76
N ASP A 6 7.92 -37.55 -38.58
CA ASP A 6 6.75 -38.42 -38.33
C ASP A 6 6.72 -38.83 -36.84
N ILE A 7 5.77 -38.31 -36.04
CA ILE A 7 5.31 -38.99 -34.81
C ILE A 7 3.80 -38.81 -34.69
N THR A 8 3.15 -39.96 -34.51
CA THR A 8 1.74 -40.25 -34.40
C THR A 8 1.08 -39.60 -33.19
N SER A 9 -0.07 -38.97 -33.45
CA SER A 9 -1.00 -38.45 -32.45
C SER A 9 -2.02 -39.51 -32.06
N GLY A 10 -2.12 -39.82 -30.76
CA GLY A 10 -3.20 -40.60 -30.17
C GLY A 10 -3.42 -40.17 -28.73
N SER A 11 -4.56 -39.52 -28.44
CA SER A 11 -5.09 -39.38 -27.09
C SER A 11 -6.60 -39.19 -27.19
N VAL A 12 -7.31 -40.08 -26.51
CA VAL A 12 -8.76 -40.20 -26.43
C VAL A 12 -9.37 -39.19 -25.46
N ALA A 13 -10.66 -38.96 -25.65
CA ALA A 13 -11.54 -37.96 -25.07
C ALA A 13 -11.81 -38.09 -23.56
N ASP A 14 -12.26 -36.98 -22.96
CA ASP A 14 -13.45 -37.00 -22.11
C ASP A 14 -14.26 -35.70 -22.26
N SER A 15 -15.57 -35.85 -22.12
CA SER A 15 -16.64 -34.89 -22.46
C SER A 15 -16.81 -33.83 -21.36
N THR A 16 -17.38 -32.64 -21.59
CA THR A 16 -18.84 -32.40 -21.45
C THR A 16 -19.14 -30.92 -21.79
N SER A 17 -20.14 -30.70 -22.65
CA SER A 17 -20.69 -29.40 -23.10
C SER A 17 -21.54 -28.69 -22.02
N PRO A 18 -21.86 -27.37 -22.15
CA PRO A 18 -23.05 -26.94 -22.91
C PRO A 18 -22.86 -25.65 -23.77
N PRO A 19 -23.86 -25.28 -24.61
CA PRO A 19 -23.71 -24.45 -25.81
C PRO A 19 -24.35 -23.03 -25.67
N PRO A 20 -24.81 -22.37 -26.76
CA PRO A 20 -24.12 -21.30 -27.48
C PRO A 20 -24.68 -19.90 -27.13
N GLY A 21 -23.82 -18.88 -27.20
CA GLY A 21 -24.24 -17.48 -27.16
C GLY A 21 -24.49 -16.94 -28.56
N ASN A 22 -25.69 -16.45 -28.82
CA ASN A 22 -25.93 -15.51 -29.91
C ASN A 22 -27.03 -14.48 -29.59
N ASN A 23 -26.75 -13.27 -30.07
CA ASN A 23 -27.66 -12.20 -30.51
C ASN A 23 -28.06 -11.08 -29.52
N GLU A 24 -27.51 -9.92 -29.87
CA GLU A 24 -27.93 -8.52 -29.72
C GLU A 24 -29.35 -8.21 -29.20
N ALA A 25 -29.42 -7.24 -28.29
CA ALA A 25 -30.48 -6.23 -28.28
C ALA A 25 -29.98 -4.93 -27.62
N MET A 26 -30.06 -3.86 -28.41
CA MET A 26 -29.92 -2.45 -28.03
C MET A 26 -31.11 -1.93 -27.21
N PHE A 27 -30.88 -0.82 -26.51
CA PHE A 27 -31.83 0.11 -25.86
C PHE A 27 -32.50 -0.30 -24.55
N GLY A 28 -32.17 0.44 -23.47
CA GLY A 28 -32.90 0.42 -22.20
C GLY A 28 -32.40 1.50 -21.24
N SER A 29 -33.12 2.61 -21.19
CA SER A 29 -32.88 3.77 -20.32
C SER A 29 -33.01 3.45 -18.81
N SER A 30 -32.17 4.12 -18.03
CA SER A 30 -32.40 4.66 -16.67
C SER A 30 -33.12 3.80 -15.63
N ILE A 31 -32.37 3.20 -14.70
CA ILE A 31 -32.76 3.12 -13.27
C ILE A 31 -31.55 3.14 -12.32
N ALA A 32 -31.67 4.00 -11.30
CA ALA A 32 -31.13 3.90 -9.94
C ALA A 32 -29.62 4.11 -9.68
N SER A 33 -29.30 5.38 -9.42
CA SER A 33 -28.35 5.89 -8.43
C SER A 33 -27.86 4.92 -7.35
N MET A 34 -26.55 4.66 -7.32
CA MET A 34 -25.78 4.37 -6.10
C MET A 34 -24.34 4.92 -6.19
N PHE A 35 -24.17 6.19 -6.58
CA PHE A 35 -22.93 6.92 -6.29
C PHE A 35 -23.15 7.76 -5.04
N MET A 36 -22.97 7.12 -3.87
CA MET A 36 -22.96 7.88 -2.62
C MET A 36 -21.65 8.66 -2.54
N ASP A 37 -21.76 9.96 -2.83
CA ASP A 37 -20.83 11.01 -2.47
C ASP A 37 -20.44 10.92 -0.98
N LYS A 38 -19.38 10.15 -0.70
CA LYS A 38 -18.64 10.18 0.59
C LYS A 38 -17.92 11.52 0.83
N LYS A 39 -18.29 12.58 0.13
CA LYS A 39 -17.60 13.88 0.13
C LYS A 39 -18.13 14.83 1.21
N ALA A 40 -19.38 14.69 1.66
CA ALA A 40 -20.01 15.65 2.56
C ALA A 40 -19.81 15.38 4.08
N ALA A 41 -19.75 14.11 4.52
CA ALA A 41 -19.60 13.79 5.94
C ALA A 41 -18.19 14.07 6.52
N ASN A 42 -17.21 14.32 5.65
CA ASN A 42 -15.82 14.55 6.05
C ASN A 42 -15.50 16.03 6.35
N SER A 43 -16.40 16.96 6.01
CA SER A 43 -16.10 18.41 6.07
C SER A 43 -16.14 18.99 7.50
N ILE A 44 -16.86 18.38 8.44
CA ILE A 44 -17.04 18.93 9.80
C ILE A 44 -15.98 18.40 10.79
N ARG A 45 -15.30 17.27 10.48
CA ARG A 45 -14.18 16.74 11.28
C ARG A 45 -12.80 17.30 10.89
N ALA A 46 -12.71 18.03 9.79
CA ALA A 46 -11.46 18.38 9.12
C ALA A 46 -10.73 19.62 9.67
N GLN A 47 -11.13 20.14 10.83
CA GLN A 47 -10.37 21.18 11.56
C GLN A 47 -9.59 20.61 12.76
N ILE A 48 -9.58 19.29 12.93
CA ILE A 48 -8.57 18.63 13.76
C ILE A 48 -7.26 18.67 12.97
N GLU A 49 -6.25 19.38 13.49
CA GLU A 49 -4.90 19.45 12.91
C GLU A 49 -4.51 18.11 12.27
N ILE A 50 -4.46 18.08 10.94
CA ILE A 50 -4.01 16.88 10.22
C ILE A 50 -2.50 16.80 10.47
N ILE A 51 -2.11 16.05 11.49
CA ILE A 51 -0.69 15.87 11.85
C ILE A 51 0.00 15.19 10.65
N PRO A 52 1.01 15.81 10.02
CA PRO A 52 1.66 15.24 8.85
C PRO A 52 2.59 14.08 9.24
N CYS A 53 2.80 13.17 8.29
CA CYS A 53 3.76 12.07 8.44
C CYS A 53 5.16 12.62 8.72
N LYS A 54 5.76 12.27 9.86
CA LYS A 54 7.09 12.77 10.24
C LYS A 54 8.21 12.31 9.31
N VAL A 55 8.00 11.24 8.54
CA VAL A 55 8.99 10.71 7.58
C VAL A 55 8.97 11.47 6.24
N CYS A 56 7.80 11.69 5.63
CA CYS A 56 7.71 12.24 4.27
C CYS A 56 6.76 13.42 4.11
N GLY A 57 6.13 13.90 5.18
CA GLY A 57 5.20 15.04 5.17
C GLY A 57 3.82 14.76 4.57
N ASP A 58 3.57 13.57 4.03
CA ASP A 58 2.24 13.18 3.49
C ASP A 58 1.18 13.05 4.59
N LYS A 59 -0.10 13.01 4.22
CA LYS A 59 -1.22 12.86 5.16
C LYS A 59 -1.02 11.61 6.04
N SER A 60 -0.96 11.81 7.35
CA SER A 60 -0.85 10.69 8.29
C SER A 60 -2.17 9.96 8.45
N SER A 61 -2.08 8.66 8.74
CA SER A 61 -3.20 7.83 9.20
C SER A 61 -3.15 7.53 10.71
N GLY A 62 -2.17 8.10 11.44
CA GLY A 62 -1.97 7.90 12.87
C GLY A 62 -0.56 7.42 13.24
N VAL A 63 -0.42 6.88 14.45
CA VAL A 63 0.84 6.34 14.98
C VAL A 63 1.03 4.91 14.46
N HIS A 64 2.14 4.66 13.77
CA HIS A 64 2.57 3.33 13.37
C HIS A 64 3.99 3.08 13.84
N TYR A 65 4.25 1.94 14.46
CA TYR A 65 5.58 1.57 14.96
C TYR A 65 6.19 2.64 15.88
N GLY A 66 5.36 3.37 16.65
CA GLY A 66 5.80 4.42 17.58
C GLY A 66 5.83 5.84 17.02
N VAL A 67 5.63 6.05 15.71
CA VAL A 67 5.75 7.39 15.08
C VAL A 67 4.53 7.73 14.23
N ILE A 68 4.10 8.99 14.24
CA ILE A 68 3.06 9.52 13.34
C ILE A 68 3.53 9.40 11.89
N THR A 69 2.91 8.51 11.11
CA THR A 69 3.31 8.23 9.73
C THR A 69 2.11 8.03 8.80
N CYS A 70 2.36 8.04 7.49
CA CYS A 70 1.37 7.71 6.47
C CYS A 70 1.38 6.21 6.14
N GLU A 71 0.33 5.72 5.49
CA GLU A 71 0.23 4.30 5.08
C GLU A 71 1.42 3.84 4.21
N GLY A 72 1.96 4.74 3.37
CA GLY A 72 3.12 4.42 2.55
C GLY A 72 4.39 4.15 3.37
N CYS A 73 4.66 4.93 4.41
CA CYS A 73 5.83 4.74 5.26
C CYS A 73 5.66 3.58 6.25
N LYS A 74 4.43 3.37 6.75
CA LYS A 74 4.06 2.17 7.53
C LYS A 74 4.34 0.89 6.74
N GLY A 75 3.80 0.78 5.52
CA GLY A 75 3.98 -0.40 4.69
C GLY A 75 5.44 -0.62 4.25
N PHE A 76 6.15 0.47 3.95
CA PHE A 76 7.58 0.42 3.65
C PHE A 76 8.37 -0.14 4.83
N PHE A 77 8.22 0.44 6.02
CA PHE A 77 8.94 0.02 7.22
C PHE A 77 8.68 -1.45 7.56
N ARG A 78 7.42 -1.89 7.47
CA ARG A 78 7.06 -3.31 7.68
C ARG A 78 7.87 -4.24 6.77
N ARG A 79 7.91 -3.97 5.47
CA ARG A 79 8.66 -4.80 4.51
C ARG A 79 10.16 -4.77 4.78
N SER A 80 10.70 -3.60 5.09
CA SER A 80 12.13 -3.42 5.38
C SER A 80 12.60 -4.11 6.66
N GLN A 81 11.67 -4.45 7.56
CA GLN A 81 11.96 -5.17 8.81
C GLN A 81 11.67 -6.67 8.74
N SER A 82 10.82 -7.11 7.79
CA SER A 82 10.50 -8.53 7.62
C SER A 82 11.60 -9.33 6.94
N THR A 83 12.42 -8.68 6.12
CA THR A 83 13.55 -9.30 5.42
C THR A 83 14.81 -8.49 5.65
N VAL A 84 15.96 -9.17 5.68
CA VAL A 84 17.27 -8.50 5.77
C VAL A 84 17.56 -7.85 4.42
N VAL A 85 17.05 -6.64 4.22
CA VAL A 85 17.26 -5.86 2.99
C VAL A 85 18.37 -4.85 3.21
N ASN A 86 19.49 -5.06 2.53
CA ASN A 86 20.60 -4.11 2.52
C ASN A 86 20.36 -3.03 1.47
N TYR A 87 19.58 -2.00 1.83
CA TYR A 87 19.42 -0.84 0.94
C TYR A 87 20.74 -0.08 0.82
N GLN A 88 21.09 0.33 -0.40
CA GLN A 88 22.23 1.21 -0.65
C GLN A 88 21.73 2.59 -1.09
N CYS A 89 22.44 3.64 -0.68
CA CYS A 89 22.13 4.98 -1.16
C CYS A 89 22.79 5.18 -2.53
N PRO A 90 22.06 5.64 -3.56
CA PRO A 90 22.65 5.96 -4.86
C PRO A 90 23.46 7.29 -4.85
N ARG A 91 23.51 7.98 -3.71
CA ARG A 91 24.17 9.29 -3.53
C ARG A 91 24.93 9.29 -2.20
N ASN A 92 25.02 10.45 -1.54
CA ASN A 92 25.78 10.69 -0.31
C ASN A 92 25.03 10.38 1.00
N LYS A 93 24.06 9.45 1.01
CA LYS A 93 23.26 9.10 2.20
C LYS A 93 22.48 10.28 2.84
N ALA A 94 22.36 11.41 2.15
CA ALA A 94 21.64 12.61 2.60
C ALA A 94 20.45 12.95 1.69
N CYS A 95 19.73 11.93 1.18
CA CYS A 95 18.57 12.19 0.33
C CYS A 95 17.43 12.82 1.15
N VAL A 96 16.86 13.91 0.64
CA VAL A 96 15.61 14.47 1.14
C VAL A 96 14.47 13.47 0.89
N VAL A 97 13.63 13.27 1.91
CA VAL A 97 12.49 12.34 1.89
C VAL A 97 11.21 13.13 2.15
N ASP A 98 10.47 13.36 1.08
CA ASP A 98 9.21 14.11 0.98
C ASP A 98 8.16 13.28 0.24
N ARG A 99 6.93 13.80 0.16
CA ARG A 99 5.79 13.10 -0.46
C ARG A 99 6.08 12.61 -1.88
N VAL A 100 6.75 13.43 -2.69
CA VAL A 100 7.02 13.14 -4.11
C VAL A 100 8.24 12.24 -4.31
N ASN A 101 9.32 12.47 -3.54
CA ASN A 101 10.62 11.86 -3.78
C ASN A 101 10.96 10.69 -2.82
N ARG A 102 10.08 10.34 -1.86
CA ARG A 102 10.31 9.27 -0.86
C ARG A 102 10.68 7.92 -1.44
N ASN A 103 10.33 7.63 -2.69
CA ASN A 103 10.66 6.35 -3.34
C ASN A 103 12.04 6.36 -4.03
N ARG A 104 12.69 7.53 -4.20
CA ARG A 104 13.98 7.66 -4.90
C ARG A 104 15.14 7.00 -4.16
N CYS A 105 15.11 6.96 -2.83
CA CYS A 105 16.16 6.32 -2.04
C CYS A 105 15.57 5.57 -0.84
N GLN A 106 15.54 4.24 -0.96
CA GLN A 106 15.05 3.35 0.08
C GLN A 106 15.94 3.39 1.32
N TYR A 107 17.27 3.48 1.15
CA TYR A 107 18.21 3.60 2.25
C TYR A 107 17.91 4.82 3.13
N CYS A 108 17.87 6.03 2.54
CA CYS A 108 17.63 7.26 3.30
C CYS A 108 16.22 7.27 3.92
N ARG A 109 15.23 6.71 3.24
CA ARG A 109 13.88 6.56 3.79
C ARG A 109 13.88 5.66 5.02
N LEU A 110 14.52 4.49 4.96
CA LEU A 110 14.59 3.56 6.10
C LEU A 110 15.38 4.17 7.25
N GLN A 111 16.53 4.79 6.97
CA GLN A 111 17.33 5.46 7.99
C GLN A 111 16.55 6.59 8.66
N LYS A 112 15.78 7.38 7.92
CA LYS A 112 14.90 8.40 8.49
C LYS A 112 13.81 7.80 9.38
N CYS A 113 13.21 6.67 8.99
CA CYS A 113 12.24 5.96 9.83
C CYS A 113 12.87 5.54 11.17
N LEU A 114 14.05 4.93 11.14
CA LEU A 114 14.77 4.48 12.33
C LEU A 114 15.20 5.65 13.22
N LYS A 115 15.74 6.72 12.62
CA LYS A 115 16.16 7.95 13.32
C LYS A 115 15.00 8.63 14.07
N LEU A 116 13.79 8.55 13.52
CA LEU A 116 12.57 9.07 14.15
C LEU A 116 12.00 8.14 15.23
N GLY A 117 12.59 6.96 15.46
CA GLY A 117 12.16 6.01 16.48
C GLY A 117 11.14 4.98 16.00
N MET A 118 11.00 4.74 14.69
CA MET A 118 10.16 3.62 14.23
C MET A 118 10.80 2.30 14.64
N SER A 119 10.08 1.50 15.42
CA SER A 119 10.54 0.20 15.91
C SER A 119 9.42 -0.83 15.98
N ARG A 120 9.76 -2.12 15.80
CA ARG A 120 8.82 -3.24 16.01
C ARG A 120 8.36 -3.30 17.46
N ASP A 121 9.24 -2.97 18.40
CA ASP A 121 8.92 -3.01 19.84
C ASP A 121 8.08 -1.82 20.29
N ALA A 122 8.13 -0.69 19.57
CA ALA A 122 7.36 0.50 19.91
C ALA A 122 5.84 0.30 19.79
N VAL A 123 5.40 -0.74 19.07
CA VAL A 123 3.97 -1.13 18.97
C VAL A 123 3.41 -1.59 20.33
N LYS A 124 4.27 -2.02 21.27
CA LYS A 124 3.87 -2.47 22.61
C LYS A 124 3.37 -1.31 23.48
N PHE A 125 3.85 -0.08 23.26
CA PHE A 125 3.45 1.11 24.02
C PHE A 125 2.10 1.71 23.59
N GLY A 126 1.52 1.27 22.46
CA GLY A 126 0.25 1.78 21.94
C GLY A 126 -1.00 1.36 22.73
N ARG A 127 -0.88 0.45 23.70
CA ARG A 127 -1.97 0.03 24.60
C ARG A 127 -1.97 0.78 25.94
N MET A 128 -1.13 1.79 26.11
CA MET A 128 -1.16 2.59 27.33
C MET A 128 -2.44 3.42 27.33
N SER A 129 -3.27 3.25 28.37
CA SER A 129 -4.52 3.99 28.54
C SER A 129 -4.23 5.49 28.61
N LYS A 130 -5.21 6.34 28.24
CA LYS A 130 -5.10 7.82 28.34
C LYS A 130 -4.46 8.29 29.66
N LYS A 131 -4.76 7.58 30.76
CA LYS A 131 -4.30 7.86 32.13
C LYS A 131 -2.78 7.73 32.33
N GLN A 132 -2.06 7.04 31.46
CA GLN A 132 -0.60 6.84 31.56
C GLN A 132 0.21 7.85 30.74
N ARG A 133 -0.44 8.63 29.85
CA ARG A 133 0.25 9.62 29.01
C ARG A 133 0.39 10.99 29.69
N GLU A 134 -0.49 11.30 30.64
CA GLU A 134 -0.44 12.55 31.44
C GLU A 134 0.55 12.52 32.61
N LYS A 135 1.22 11.39 32.85
CA LYS A 135 2.18 11.22 33.96
C LYS A 135 3.65 11.19 33.53
N VAL A 136 3.93 11.54 32.28
CA VAL A 136 5.30 11.69 31.75
C VAL A 136 5.55 13.15 31.47
#